data_AF-A0A9D7I0I6-F1
#
_entry.id   AF-A0A9D7I0I6-F1
#
_cell.length_a   1.000
_cell.length_b   1.000
_cell.length_c   1.000
_cell.angle_alpha   90.00
_cell.angle_beta   90.00
_cell.angle_gamma   90.00
#
_symmetry.space_group_name_H-M   'P 1'
#
loop_
_entity.id
_entity.type
_entity.pdbx_description
1 polymer ?
#
loop_
_entity_poly.entity_id
_entity_poly.type
_entity_poly.pdbx_seq_one_letter_code
_entity_poly.pdbx_strand_id
1 'polypeptide(L)'
;MAIGTSAAGQERNRHWFWQLDVRLSIGPDGPALITGPPVLEGWDGQACMSDVNGALQFYSGRDGVRNASGAHIQGNTVFDGIEQFRNVSALPWPENPTHYLLLAAVSEDQSFDEATKWLGYVDIDMSEDTGHGGIVSPQFQILDDSVCFMNVTTPHGNGSDYWVLTHKLGSADFHCFQIGALGPVSVPVVSSTGPVLSDNPMWYRMQDSAMMEEC
;
A
#
# COMPACT_ATOMS: atom_id res chain seq x y z
N MET A 1 42.45 2.44 -4.66
CA MET A 1 41.30 1.75 -4.03
C MET A 1 40.35 2.85 -3.56
N ALA A 2 39.43 3.26 -4.43
CA ALA A 2 38.41 4.24 -4.08
C ALA A 2 37.19 3.45 -3.59
N ILE A 3 36.93 3.57 -2.29
CA ILE A 3 35.73 3.07 -1.63
C ILE A 3 34.87 4.33 -1.43
N GLY A 4 33.62 4.32 -1.90
CA GLY A 4 32.66 5.38 -1.59
C GLY A 4 31.88 5.87 -2.80
N THR A 5 30.66 5.35 -2.95
CA THR A 5 29.46 6.03 -2.44
C THR A 5 28.44 4.93 -2.17
N SER A 6 28.10 4.68 -0.91
CA SER A 6 26.86 3.97 -0.60
C SER A 6 25.73 4.84 -1.16
N ALA A 7 24.96 4.28 -2.09
CA ALA A 7 23.68 4.87 -2.44
C ALA A 7 22.81 4.74 -1.19
N ALA A 8 22.71 5.79 -0.38
CA ALA A 8 21.64 5.86 0.60
C ALA A 8 20.34 5.85 -0.21
N GLY A 9 19.56 4.78 -0.08
CA GLY A 9 18.16 4.83 -0.48
C GLY A 9 17.46 5.95 0.28
N GLN A 10 16.30 6.40 -0.19
CA GLN A 10 15.46 7.29 0.62
C GLN A 10 15.27 6.62 1.99
N GLU A 11 15.71 7.25 3.09
CA GLU A 11 15.67 6.67 4.45
C GLU A 11 14.26 6.18 4.83
N ARG A 12 13.21 6.77 4.23
CA ARG A 12 11.82 6.33 4.38
C ARG A 12 11.55 4.90 3.87
N ASN A 13 12.38 4.41 2.95
CA ASN A 13 12.41 3.05 2.41
C ASN A 13 13.57 2.22 2.99
N ARG A 14 14.02 2.52 4.21
CA ARG A 14 15.11 1.79 4.85
C ARG A 14 14.73 0.36 5.20
N HIS A 15 13.48 0.13 5.55
CA HIS A 15 12.96 -1.17 5.94
C HIS A 15 12.21 -1.81 4.77
N TRP A 16 12.37 -3.12 4.61
CA TRP A 16 11.71 -3.95 3.61
C TRP A 16 11.23 -5.22 4.25
N PHE A 17 9.92 -5.43 4.19
CA PHE A 17 9.22 -6.47 4.92
C PHE A 17 8.43 -7.30 3.88
N TRP A 18 8.67 -8.61 3.87
CA TRP A 18 8.03 -9.54 2.95
C TRP A 18 7.36 -10.70 3.70
N GLN A 19 6.66 -11.54 2.94
CA GLN A 19 6.01 -12.75 3.42
C GLN A 19 7.02 -13.72 4.05
N LEU A 20 6.51 -14.61 4.90
CA LEU A 20 7.28 -15.62 5.61
C LEU A 20 8.36 -15.01 6.53
N ASP A 21 8.05 -13.85 7.10
CA ASP A 21 8.88 -13.14 8.09
C ASP A 21 10.27 -12.71 7.58
N VAL A 22 10.41 -12.52 6.25
CA VAL A 22 11.66 -12.04 5.66
C VAL A 22 11.72 -10.52 5.77
N ARG A 23 12.73 -10.03 6.49
CA ARG A 23 12.87 -8.61 6.82
C ARG A 23 14.30 -8.14 6.64
N LEU A 24 14.44 -7.01 5.94
CA LEU A 24 15.71 -6.42 5.55
C LEU A 24 15.71 -4.94 5.92
N SER A 25 16.83 -4.46 6.46
CA SER A 25 17.14 -3.04 6.55
C SER A 25 18.27 -2.73 5.58
N ILE A 26 18.16 -1.66 4.79
CA ILE A 26 19.22 -1.17 3.92
C ILE A 26 19.67 0.18 4.47
N GLY A 27 20.70 0.13 5.31
CA GLY A 27 21.25 1.31 5.98
C GLY A 27 22.59 1.78 5.37
N PRO A 28 23.21 2.81 5.97
CA PRO A 28 24.50 3.34 5.53
C PRO A 28 25.63 2.30 5.56
N ASP A 29 25.53 1.30 6.45
CA ASP A 29 26.48 0.18 6.59
C ASP A 29 26.17 -1.00 5.65
N GLY A 30 25.15 -0.87 4.81
CA GLY A 30 24.68 -1.90 3.88
C GLY A 30 23.44 -2.66 4.35
N PRO A 31 23.05 -3.71 3.60
CA PRO A 31 21.89 -4.54 3.92
C PRO A 31 22.14 -5.41 5.16
N ALA A 32 21.17 -5.43 6.08
CA ALA A 32 21.19 -6.25 7.29
C ALA A 32 19.82 -6.93 7.51
N LEU A 33 19.84 -8.22 7.87
CA LEU A 33 18.62 -8.94 8.26
C LEU A 33 18.12 -8.44 9.62
N ILE A 34 16.81 -8.31 9.73
CA ILE A 34 16.14 -7.94 10.99
C ILE A 34 15.70 -9.24 11.68
N THR A 35 16.05 -9.41 12.95
CA THR A 35 15.72 -10.60 13.75
C THR A 35 14.89 -10.24 14.98
N GLY A 36 14.12 -11.21 15.52
CA GLY A 36 13.20 -10.98 16.64
C GLY A 36 11.79 -10.56 16.20
N PRO A 37 10.86 -10.23 17.11
CA PRO A 37 9.65 -9.50 16.74
C PRO A 37 10.03 -8.14 16.12
N PRO A 38 9.20 -7.57 15.25
CA PRO A 38 7.86 -7.99 14.82
C PRO A 38 7.77 -9.20 13.87
N VAL A 39 6.79 -10.10 14.07
CA VAL A 39 6.50 -11.21 13.14
C VAL A 39 5.38 -10.80 12.19
N LEU A 40 5.57 -11.06 10.89
CA LEU A 40 4.51 -10.95 9.89
C LEU A 40 3.79 -12.28 9.73
N GLU A 41 2.50 -12.30 10.07
CA GLU A 41 1.62 -13.43 9.78
C GLU A 41 0.71 -13.10 8.60
N GLY A 42 0.52 -14.09 7.71
CA GLY A 42 -0.43 -14.00 6.62
C GLY A 42 0.19 -13.74 5.25
N TRP A 43 -0.67 -13.92 4.26
CA TRP A 43 -0.39 -13.75 2.85
C TRP A 43 -1.09 -12.44 2.47
N ASP A 44 -0.43 -11.61 1.67
CA ASP A 44 -0.86 -10.26 1.27
C ASP A 44 -0.65 -9.14 2.31
N GLY A 45 -0.92 -7.91 1.89
CA GLY A 45 -1.11 -6.79 2.81
C GLY A 45 0.13 -6.00 3.23
N GLN A 46 1.26 -6.19 2.56
CA GLN A 46 2.54 -5.77 3.11
C GLN A 46 3.00 -4.42 2.58
N ALA A 47 3.18 -3.48 3.50
CA ALA A 47 3.90 -2.24 3.32
C ALA A 47 4.63 -1.93 4.63
N CYS A 48 5.67 -1.12 4.57
CA CYS A 48 6.32 -0.60 5.77
C CYS A 48 6.78 0.82 5.51
N MET A 49 6.92 1.58 6.60
CA MET A 49 7.28 2.99 6.52
C MET A 49 8.33 3.31 7.57
N SER A 50 9.39 3.96 7.12
CA SER A 50 10.39 4.56 8.00
C SER A 50 10.26 6.08 7.98
N ASP A 51 10.72 6.74 9.04
CA ASP A 51 10.84 8.19 9.04
C ASP A 51 12.04 8.67 8.21
N VAL A 52 12.23 9.99 8.19
CA VAL A 52 13.34 10.65 7.48
C VAL A 52 14.73 10.30 8.02
N ASN A 53 14.82 9.75 9.24
CA ASN A 53 16.06 9.28 9.86
C ASN A 53 16.24 7.77 9.70
N GLY A 54 15.29 7.09 9.05
CA GLY A 54 15.33 5.67 8.80
C GLY A 54 14.86 4.82 10.00
N ALA A 55 14.20 5.41 11.00
CA ALA A 55 13.57 4.63 12.06
C ALA A 55 12.25 4.03 11.55
N LEU A 56 12.01 2.74 11.82
CA LEU A 56 10.73 2.09 11.48
C LEU A 56 9.60 2.77 12.28
N GLN A 57 8.54 3.17 11.59
CA GLN A 57 7.35 3.77 12.19
C GLN A 57 6.27 2.70 12.37
N PHE A 58 5.88 2.07 11.26
CA PHE A 58 4.90 1.00 11.23
C PHE A 58 5.10 0.09 10.03
N TYR A 59 4.40 -1.04 10.05
CA TYR A 59 4.27 -1.94 8.92
C TYR A 59 2.88 -2.58 8.92
N SER A 60 2.44 -3.03 7.76
CA SER A 60 1.14 -3.68 7.58
C SER A 60 1.29 -5.17 7.24
N GLY A 61 0.28 -5.93 7.60
CA GLY A 61 0.10 -7.33 7.23
C GLY A 61 -1.36 -7.61 6.88
N ARG A 62 -1.74 -8.89 6.79
CA ARG A 62 -3.12 -9.31 6.52
C ARG A 62 -4.11 -8.77 7.56
N ASP A 63 -3.65 -8.59 8.79
CA ASP A 63 -4.45 -8.24 9.96
C ASP A 63 -4.37 -6.74 10.32
N GLY A 64 -4.02 -5.89 9.34
CA GLY A 64 -3.97 -4.45 9.50
C GLY A 64 -2.56 -3.92 9.75
N VAL A 65 -2.43 -2.96 10.65
CA VAL A 65 -1.24 -2.16 10.90
C VAL A 65 -0.66 -2.42 12.28
N ARG A 66 0.66 -2.55 12.32
CA ARG A 66 1.45 -2.77 13.52
C ARG A 66 2.53 -1.71 13.66
N ASN A 67 2.78 -1.27 14.88
CA ASN A 67 3.85 -0.33 15.20
C ASN A 67 5.23 -1.02 15.17
N ALA A 68 6.31 -0.25 15.35
CA ALA A 68 7.68 -0.76 15.31
C ALA A 68 8.01 -1.85 16.36
N SER A 69 7.26 -1.95 17.46
CA SER A 69 7.40 -3.02 18.45
C SER A 69 6.66 -4.32 18.07
N GLY A 70 5.82 -4.26 17.04
CA GLY A 70 5.04 -5.37 16.51
C GLY A 70 3.64 -5.52 17.09
N ALA A 71 3.23 -4.65 18.00
CA ALA A 71 1.85 -4.58 18.46
C ALA A 71 0.94 -3.92 17.42
N HIS A 72 -0.33 -4.32 17.36
CA HIS A 72 -1.33 -3.58 16.57
C HIS A 72 -1.40 -2.13 17.03
N ILE A 73 -1.47 -1.23 16.06
CA ILE A 73 -1.58 0.20 16.33
C ILE A 73 -2.96 0.53 16.93
N GLN A 74 -3.08 1.61 17.69
CA GLN A 74 -4.39 2.05 18.20
C GLN A 74 -5.36 2.25 17.03
N GLY A 75 -6.59 1.77 17.16
CA GLY A 75 -7.61 1.89 16.11
C GLY A 75 -7.56 0.82 15.02
N ASN A 76 -6.72 -0.23 15.13
CA ASN A 76 -6.60 -1.28 14.10
C ASN A 76 -7.90 -2.02 13.72
N THR A 77 -8.95 -1.92 14.53
CA THR A 77 -10.27 -2.53 14.26
C THR A 77 -10.93 -2.00 12.98
N VAL A 78 -10.41 -0.95 12.32
CA VAL A 78 -10.95 -0.50 11.02
C VAL A 78 -10.81 -1.56 9.93
N PHE A 79 -9.89 -2.52 10.10
CA PHE A 79 -9.68 -3.63 9.18
C PHE A 79 -10.54 -4.86 9.51
N ASP A 80 -11.35 -4.82 10.58
CA ASP A 80 -12.22 -5.94 10.93
C ASP A 80 -13.24 -6.19 9.81
N GLY A 81 -13.33 -7.43 9.34
CA GLY A 81 -14.19 -7.82 8.21
C GLY A 81 -13.54 -7.68 6.83
N ILE A 82 -12.36 -7.09 6.73
CA ILE A 82 -11.57 -7.11 5.48
C ILE A 82 -10.85 -8.46 5.37
N GLU A 83 -11.16 -9.19 4.30
CA GLU A 83 -10.65 -10.55 4.07
C GLU A 83 -9.48 -10.60 3.09
N GLN A 84 -9.42 -9.64 2.17
CA GLN A 84 -8.29 -9.42 1.25
C GLN A 84 -7.77 -7.99 1.36
N PHE A 85 -6.46 -7.86 1.44
CA PHE A 85 -5.75 -6.59 1.61
C PHE A 85 -4.52 -6.58 0.69
N ARG A 86 -4.57 -5.90 -0.47
CA ARG A 86 -3.57 -6.04 -1.54
C ARG A 86 -3.10 -4.73 -2.13
N ASN A 87 -1.94 -4.81 -2.81
CA ASN A 87 -1.27 -3.69 -3.47
C ASN A 87 -1.22 -2.48 -2.54
N VAL A 88 -0.64 -2.72 -1.37
CA VAL A 88 -0.62 -1.78 -0.27
C VAL A 88 0.55 -0.82 -0.47
N SER A 89 0.30 0.46 -0.25
CA SER A 89 1.33 1.50 -0.28
C SER A 89 1.23 2.34 0.98
N ALA A 90 2.34 2.47 1.71
CA ALA A 90 2.46 3.43 2.79
C ALA A 90 3.15 4.69 2.25
N LEU A 91 2.63 5.87 2.55
CA LEU A 91 3.14 7.16 2.06
C LEU A 91 3.13 8.19 3.20
N PRO A 92 4.11 9.09 3.28
CA PRO A 92 4.01 10.26 4.14
C PRO A 92 2.82 11.11 3.71
N TRP A 93 2.03 11.60 4.66
CA TRP A 93 0.97 12.54 4.35
C TRP A 93 1.57 13.86 3.84
N PRO A 94 1.10 14.42 2.70
CA PRO A 94 1.65 15.67 2.18
C PRO A 94 1.60 16.79 3.22
N GLU A 95 2.73 17.47 3.41
CA GLU A 95 2.86 18.61 4.35
C GLU A 95 2.60 18.28 5.83
N ASN A 96 2.49 17.00 6.21
CA ASN A 96 2.31 16.58 7.59
C ASN A 96 3.35 15.52 7.99
N PRO A 97 4.36 15.88 8.81
CA PRO A 97 5.48 14.99 9.10
C PRO A 97 5.15 13.86 10.08
N THR A 98 4.04 13.93 10.82
CA THR A 98 3.65 12.88 11.79
C THR A 98 2.59 11.94 11.22
N HIS A 99 1.91 12.33 10.14
CA HIS A 99 0.87 11.52 9.52
C HIS A 99 1.38 10.73 8.32
N TYR A 100 0.74 9.58 8.12
CA TYR A 100 1.00 8.67 7.02
C TYR A 100 -0.31 8.13 6.47
N LEU A 101 -0.35 7.96 5.16
CA LEU A 101 -1.45 7.33 4.46
C LEU A 101 -1.07 5.89 4.13
N LEU A 102 -1.91 4.93 4.51
CA LEU A 102 -1.82 3.55 4.05
C LEU A 102 -2.94 3.30 3.03
N LEU A 103 -2.59 3.26 1.75
CA LEU A 103 -3.47 2.95 0.64
C LEU A 103 -3.52 1.44 0.43
N ALA A 104 -4.70 0.89 0.20
CA ALA A 104 -4.84 -0.51 -0.20
C ALA A 104 -6.07 -0.75 -1.06
N ALA A 105 -5.97 -1.77 -1.91
CA ALA A 105 -7.13 -2.39 -2.53
C ALA A 105 -7.61 -3.54 -1.63
N VAL A 106 -8.88 -3.50 -1.24
CA VAL A 106 -9.45 -4.38 -0.21
C VAL A 106 -10.73 -5.06 -0.67
N SER A 107 -11.09 -6.15 0.00
CA SER A 107 -12.36 -6.87 -0.20
C SER A 107 -12.78 -7.54 1.11
N GLU A 108 -14.09 -7.58 1.37
CA GLU A 108 -14.68 -8.34 2.48
C GLU A 108 -14.88 -9.82 2.18
N ASP A 109 -14.70 -10.23 0.92
CA ASP A 109 -14.84 -11.63 0.52
C ASP A 109 -13.46 -12.28 0.33
N GLN A 110 -13.35 -13.51 0.84
CA GLN A 110 -12.18 -14.39 0.67
C GLN A 110 -12.08 -14.97 -0.75
N SER A 111 -13.16 -14.94 -1.54
CA SER A 111 -13.16 -15.42 -2.92
C SER A 111 -12.33 -14.50 -3.82
N PHE A 112 -11.52 -15.10 -4.69
CA PHE A 112 -10.70 -14.35 -5.64
C PHE A 112 -11.53 -13.79 -6.82
N ASP A 113 -12.75 -14.30 -7.02
CA ASP A 113 -13.46 -14.20 -8.29
C ASP A 113 -14.71 -13.31 -8.26
N GLU A 114 -15.31 -12.98 -7.11
CA GLU A 114 -16.67 -12.38 -7.10
C GLU A 114 -16.87 -11.20 -6.14
N ALA A 115 -15.81 -10.71 -5.51
CA ALA A 115 -15.94 -9.69 -4.48
C ALA A 115 -16.04 -8.25 -5.01
N THR A 116 -16.87 -7.43 -4.35
CA THR A 116 -16.73 -5.97 -4.41
C THR A 116 -15.34 -5.59 -3.91
N LYS A 117 -14.56 -4.96 -4.78
CA LYS A 117 -13.17 -4.59 -4.53
C LYS A 117 -13.09 -3.08 -4.41
N TRP A 118 -12.51 -2.61 -3.32
CA TRP A 118 -12.46 -1.20 -3.02
C TRP A 118 -11.03 -0.70 -3.00
N LEU A 119 -10.79 0.49 -3.54
CA LEU A 119 -9.59 1.24 -3.24
C LEU A 119 -9.90 2.17 -2.08
N GLY A 120 -9.11 2.10 -1.02
CA GLY A 120 -9.26 3.01 0.09
C GLY A 120 -7.98 3.19 0.88
N TYR A 121 -8.10 3.94 1.98
CA TYR A 121 -6.96 4.26 2.81
C TYR A 121 -7.34 4.43 4.28
N VAL A 122 -6.31 4.44 5.13
CA VAL A 122 -6.39 4.92 6.52
C VAL A 122 -5.38 6.04 6.73
N ASP A 123 -5.71 6.96 7.64
CA ASP A 123 -4.80 7.98 8.15
C ASP A 123 -4.19 7.50 9.47
N ILE A 124 -2.87 7.42 9.52
CA ILE A 124 -2.08 6.98 10.66
C ILE A 124 -1.31 8.18 11.19
N ASP A 125 -1.62 8.63 12.42
CA ASP A 125 -0.83 9.62 13.14
C ASP A 125 0.15 8.91 14.07
N MET A 126 1.45 9.11 13.85
CA MET A 126 2.50 8.55 14.70
C MET A 126 2.70 9.33 16.02
N SER A 127 1.99 10.44 16.23
CA SER A 127 2.02 11.18 17.49
C SER A 127 1.17 10.53 18.60
N GLU A 128 0.22 9.68 18.20
CA GLU A 128 -0.68 8.94 19.09
C GLU A 128 0.03 7.84 19.89
N ASP A 129 -0.65 7.33 20.93
CA ASP A 129 -0.18 6.26 21.82
C ASP A 129 1.28 6.42 22.28
N THR A 130 1.63 7.64 22.68
CA THR A 130 2.99 7.99 23.17
C THR A 130 4.09 7.68 22.14
N GLY A 131 3.80 7.86 20.84
CA GLY A 131 4.75 7.61 19.75
C GLY A 131 4.67 6.22 19.13
N HIS A 132 3.72 5.38 19.55
CA HIS A 132 3.43 4.10 18.90
C HIS A 132 2.42 4.23 17.74
N GLY A 133 1.78 5.40 17.65
CA GLY A 133 0.87 5.79 16.60
C GLY A 133 -0.56 5.27 16.76
N GLY A 134 -1.43 5.77 15.89
CA GLY A 134 -2.87 5.49 15.90
C GLY A 134 -3.51 5.74 14.55
N ILE A 135 -4.48 4.90 14.18
CA ILE A 135 -5.38 5.18 13.05
C ILE A 135 -6.43 6.17 13.53
N VAL A 136 -6.43 7.36 12.93
CA VAL A 136 -7.30 8.48 13.32
C VAL A 136 -8.57 8.59 12.47
N SER A 137 -8.65 7.82 11.38
CA SER A 137 -9.87 7.67 10.60
C SER A 137 -10.86 6.71 11.29
N PRO A 138 -12.15 7.05 11.45
CA PRO A 138 -13.12 6.21 12.17
C PRO A 138 -13.51 4.92 11.43
N GLN A 139 -13.20 4.84 10.15
CA GLN A 139 -13.44 3.69 9.27
C GLN A 139 -12.42 3.70 8.13
N PHE A 140 -12.29 2.58 7.42
CA PHE A 140 -11.54 2.52 6.17
C PHE A 140 -12.18 3.47 5.13
N GLN A 141 -11.42 4.44 4.62
CA GLN A 141 -11.94 5.49 3.75
C GLN A 141 -11.93 5.02 2.29
N ILE A 142 -13.10 4.88 1.68
CA ILE A 142 -13.25 4.38 0.30
C ILE A 142 -13.11 5.53 -0.69
N LEU A 143 -12.20 5.38 -1.66
CA LEU A 143 -12.03 6.27 -2.80
C LEU A 143 -12.82 5.79 -4.02
N ASP A 144 -12.90 4.48 -4.19
CA ASP A 144 -13.59 3.82 -5.28
C ASP A 144 -14.04 2.44 -4.84
N ASP A 145 -15.28 2.08 -5.12
CA ASP A 145 -15.89 0.82 -4.69
C ASP A 145 -15.95 -0.26 -5.80
N SER A 146 -15.36 0.01 -6.98
CA SER A 146 -15.39 -0.90 -8.11
C SER A 146 -14.03 -0.96 -8.83
N VAL A 147 -12.99 -1.40 -8.11
CA VAL A 147 -11.62 -1.44 -8.66
C VAL A 147 -11.10 -2.84 -8.90
N CYS A 148 -10.13 -2.98 -9.79
CA CYS A 148 -9.22 -4.11 -9.75
C CYS A 148 -8.30 -3.98 -8.53
N PHE A 149 -7.69 -5.08 -8.09
CA PHE A 149 -6.70 -4.98 -7.00
C PHE A 149 -5.47 -4.13 -7.36
N MET A 150 -5.24 -3.82 -8.64
CA MET A 150 -4.05 -3.09 -9.10
C MET A 150 -4.19 -1.58 -8.88
N ASN A 151 -3.22 -1.00 -8.17
CA ASN A 151 -3.03 0.44 -8.09
C ASN A 151 -1.55 0.81 -8.19
N VAL A 152 -1.27 2.05 -8.59
CA VAL A 152 0.07 2.63 -8.65
C VAL A 152 0.00 4.03 -8.05
N THR A 153 0.96 4.35 -7.18
CA THR A 153 1.13 5.70 -6.65
C THR A 153 2.41 6.32 -7.19
N THR A 154 2.35 7.59 -7.58
CA THR A 154 3.50 8.36 -8.08
C THR A 154 3.47 9.80 -7.55
N PRO A 155 4.62 10.45 -7.32
CA PRO A 155 4.64 11.87 -6.93
C PRO A 155 3.98 12.77 -7.98
N HIS A 156 3.25 13.78 -7.53
CA HIS A 156 2.74 14.86 -8.36
C HIS A 156 3.87 15.84 -8.73
N GLY A 157 3.79 16.45 -9.90
CA GLY A 157 4.78 17.44 -10.37
C GLY A 157 4.85 18.74 -9.56
N ASN A 158 4.05 18.89 -8.50
CA ASN A 158 4.10 20.06 -7.61
C ASN A 158 5.08 19.86 -6.44
N GLY A 159 5.66 18.66 -6.30
CA GLY A 159 6.71 18.35 -5.33
C GLY A 159 6.20 17.96 -3.93
N SER A 160 4.89 17.84 -3.72
CA SER A 160 4.31 17.49 -2.41
C SER A 160 3.23 16.40 -2.52
N ASP A 161 2.32 16.55 -3.48
CA ASP A 161 1.17 15.67 -3.62
C ASP A 161 1.53 14.34 -4.30
N TYR A 162 0.56 13.44 -4.35
CA TYR A 162 0.66 12.18 -5.09
C TYR A 162 -0.51 12.01 -6.07
N TRP A 163 -0.24 11.29 -7.16
CA TRP A 163 -1.25 10.69 -8.02
C TRP A 163 -1.38 9.21 -7.69
N VAL A 164 -2.62 8.76 -7.51
CA VAL A 164 -2.97 7.34 -7.39
C VAL A 164 -3.79 6.93 -8.59
N LEU A 165 -3.33 5.92 -9.31
CA LEU A 165 -4.01 5.36 -10.46
C LEU A 165 -4.55 3.96 -10.11
N THR A 166 -5.80 3.70 -10.48
CA THR A 166 -6.41 2.37 -10.40
C THR A 166 -7.24 2.08 -11.64
N HIS A 167 -7.46 0.79 -11.93
CA HIS A 167 -8.31 0.36 -13.03
C HIS A 167 -9.68 -0.03 -12.49
N LYS A 168 -10.74 0.61 -12.97
CA LYS A 168 -12.11 0.27 -12.62
C LYS A 168 -12.49 -1.10 -13.19
N LEU A 169 -12.98 -1.97 -12.31
CA LEU A 169 -13.42 -3.32 -12.64
C LEU A 169 -14.57 -3.30 -13.67
N GLY A 170 -14.56 -4.25 -14.60
CA GLY A 170 -15.60 -4.39 -15.62
C GLY A 170 -15.64 -3.27 -16.65
N SER A 171 -14.63 -2.40 -16.68
CA SER A 171 -14.50 -1.30 -17.65
C SER A 171 -13.08 -1.20 -18.19
N ALA A 172 -12.87 -0.31 -19.17
CA ALA A 172 -11.54 0.12 -19.61
C ALA A 172 -11.14 1.46 -18.95
N ASP A 173 -11.84 1.87 -17.88
CA ASP A 173 -11.66 3.16 -17.25
C ASP A 173 -10.55 3.09 -16.21
N PHE A 174 -9.57 3.97 -16.35
CA PHE A 174 -8.60 4.24 -15.31
C PHE A 174 -9.04 5.47 -14.52
N HIS A 175 -9.09 5.33 -13.20
CA HIS A 175 -9.39 6.42 -12.28
C HIS A 175 -8.09 6.92 -11.64
N CYS A 176 -7.86 8.23 -11.71
CA CYS A 176 -6.71 8.89 -11.13
C CYS A 176 -7.13 9.89 -10.05
N PHE A 177 -6.68 9.64 -8.81
CA PHE A 177 -6.98 10.45 -7.63
C PHE A 177 -5.74 11.26 -7.23
N GLN A 178 -5.93 12.54 -6.87
CA GLN A 178 -4.89 13.35 -6.25
C GLN A 178 -4.94 13.18 -4.74
N ILE A 179 -3.79 12.98 -4.08
CA ILE A 179 -3.65 13.04 -2.63
C ILE A 179 -2.87 14.30 -2.30
N GLY A 180 -3.54 15.29 -1.69
CA GLY A 180 -2.91 16.54 -1.23
C GLY A 180 -2.89 16.66 0.29
N ALA A 181 -2.45 17.82 0.80
CA ALA A 181 -2.33 18.08 2.23
C ALA A 181 -3.68 17.98 3.00
N LEU A 182 -4.80 18.23 2.32
CA LEU A 182 -6.15 18.08 2.88
C LEU A 182 -6.71 16.64 2.74
N GLY A 183 -5.92 15.72 2.18
CA GLY A 183 -6.31 14.34 1.90
C GLY A 183 -6.62 14.07 0.43
N PRO A 184 -7.10 12.85 0.11
CA PRO A 184 -7.46 12.47 -1.24
C PRO A 184 -8.67 13.25 -1.78
N VAL A 185 -8.58 13.68 -3.03
CA VAL A 185 -9.69 14.27 -3.77
C VAL A 185 -10.60 13.15 -4.26
N SER A 186 -11.86 13.13 -3.82
CA SER A 186 -12.78 12.02 -4.08
C SER A 186 -13.31 11.91 -5.50
N VAL A 187 -13.17 12.95 -6.33
CA VAL A 187 -13.57 12.93 -7.74
C VAL A 187 -12.34 12.62 -8.61
N PRO A 188 -12.24 11.42 -9.21
CA PRO A 188 -11.09 11.07 -10.02
C PRO A 188 -11.13 11.74 -11.39
N VAL A 189 -9.95 11.93 -11.97
CA VAL A 189 -9.82 12.11 -13.42
C VAL A 189 -9.96 10.73 -14.07
N VAL A 190 -10.85 10.60 -15.06
CA VAL A 190 -11.15 9.34 -15.74
C VAL A 190 -10.54 9.33 -17.13
N SER A 191 -9.85 8.24 -17.48
CA SER A 191 -9.34 7.99 -18.82
C SER A 191 -9.70 6.58 -19.26
N SER A 192 -10.47 6.47 -20.36
CA SER A 192 -10.88 5.18 -20.92
C SER A 192 -9.88 4.71 -21.99
N THR A 193 -9.10 3.69 -21.67
CA THR A 193 -8.11 3.12 -22.61
C THR A 193 -7.79 1.66 -22.26
N GLY A 194 -7.28 0.88 -23.21
CA GLY A 194 -6.88 -0.51 -22.94
C GLY A 194 -8.05 -1.50 -22.81
N PRO A 195 -7.79 -2.71 -22.28
CA PRO A 195 -8.77 -3.79 -22.23
C PRO A 195 -9.73 -3.66 -21.05
N VAL A 196 -10.94 -4.19 -21.19
CA VAL A 196 -11.89 -4.38 -20.08
C VAL A 196 -11.43 -5.55 -19.21
N LEU A 197 -11.32 -5.33 -17.90
CA LEU A 197 -10.97 -6.38 -16.94
C LEU A 197 -12.19 -6.84 -16.14
N SER A 198 -12.76 -8.01 -16.47
CA SER A 198 -13.95 -8.57 -15.82
C SER A 198 -13.59 -9.72 -14.84
N ASP A 199 -12.90 -9.38 -13.76
CA ASP A 199 -12.65 -10.24 -12.59
C ASP A 199 -11.54 -11.29 -12.60
N ASN A 200 -10.80 -11.54 -13.69
CA ASN A 200 -9.54 -12.29 -13.52
C ASN A 200 -8.46 -12.15 -14.63
N PRO A 201 -7.32 -11.49 -14.38
CA PRO A 201 -6.19 -11.53 -15.30
C PRO A 201 -5.31 -12.79 -15.17
N MET A 202 -5.43 -13.59 -14.10
CA MET A 202 -4.47 -14.66 -13.78
C MET A 202 -4.90 -16.05 -14.26
N TRP A 203 -6.19 -16.37 -14.38
CA TRP A 203 -6.65 -17.66 -14.93
C TRP A 203 -7.12 -17.60 -16.39
N TYR A 204 -7.56 -16.45 -16.89
CA TYR A 204 -8.11 -16.33 -18.25
C TYR A 204 -7.06 -16.58 -19.35
N ARG A 205 -5.78 -16.23 -19.10
CA ARG A 205 -4.69 -16.40 -20.08
C ARG A 205 -4.24 -17.85 -20.29
N MET A 206 -4.67 -18.80 -19.46
CA MET A 206 -4.35 -20.23 -19.67
C MET A 206 -5.47 -21.00 -20.39
N GLN A 207 -6.64 -20.39 -20.60
CA GLN A 207 -7.73 -21.02 -21.36
C GLN A 207 -7.83 -20.53 -22.81
N ASP A 208 -7.26 -19.37 -23.12
CA ASP A 208 -7.19 -18.83 -24.48
C ASP A 208 -5.88 -19.24 -25.19
N SER A 209 -5.71 -20.55 -25.42
CA SER A 209 -4.59 -21.11 -26.20
C SER A 209 -4.70 -20.86 -27.71
N ALA A 210 -5.57 -19.95 -28.15
CA ALA A 210 -5.80 -19.63 -29.56
C ALA A 210 -5.02 -18.42 -30.10
N MET A 211 -4.20 -17.74 -29.29
CA MET A 211 -3.45 -16.53 -29.70
C MET A 211 -1.95 -16.75 -29.92
N MET A 212 -1.47 -17.98 -30.08
CA MET A 212 -0.07 -18.30 -30.43
C MET A 212 0.10 -18.80 -31.88
N GLU A 213 -0.58 -18.19 -32.86
CA GLU A 213 -0.29 -18.46 -34.28
C GLU A 213 0.02 -17.19 -35.12
N GLU A 214 0.23 -16.03 -34.51
CA GLU A 214 0.80 -14.88 -35.22
C GLU A 214 1.94 -14.23 -34.42
N CYS A 215 3.14 -14.81 -34.54
CA CYS A 215 4.44 -14.13 -34.45
C CYS A 215 5.50 -14.98 -35.16
#